data_AF-A0AAU3ESX3-F1
#
_entry.id   AF-A0AAU3ESX3-F1
#
_cell.length_a   1.000
_cell.length_b   1.000
_cell.length_c   1.000
_cell.angle_alpha   90.00
_cell.angle_beta   90.00
_cell.angle_gamma   90.00
#
_symmetry.space_group_name_H-M   'P 1'
#
loop_
_entity.id
_entity.type
_entity.pdbx_description
1 polymer ?
#
loop_
_entity_poly.entity_id
_entity_poly.type
_entity_poly.pdbx_seq_one_letter_code
_entity_poly.pdbx_strand_id
1 'polypeptide(L)' 'MSVSIWVLSPTLWEDLLVEHGLLIDQFSLITAPEVDRPVSCTLIRARRPPA' A
#
# COMPACT_ATOMS: atom_id res chain seq x y z
N MET A 1 -24.54 -4.60 1.25
CA MET A 1 -24.19 -3.17 1.40
C MET A 1 -22.71 -3.04 1.12
N SER A 2 -22.30 -2.35 0.05
CA SER A 2 -20.89 -2.10 -0.26
C SER A 2 -20.49 -0.74 0.30
N VAL A 3 -19.36 -0.70 1.01
CA VAL A 3 -18.72 0.54 1.42
C VAL A 3 -17.70 0.91 0.34
N SER A 4 -17.83 2.10 -0.23
CA SER A 4 -16.83 2.65 -1.17
C SER A 4 -15.86 3.54 -0.39
N ILE A 5 -14.59 3.17 -0.37
CA ILE A 5 -13.50 3.96 0.21
C ILE A 5 -12.54 4.40 -0.88
N TRP A 6 -12.00 5.60 -0.73
CA TRP A 6 -10.90 6.09 -1.57
C TRP A 6 -9.60 5.52 -1.03
N VAL A 7 -8.97 4.67 -1.83
CA VAL A 7 -7.63 4.15 -1.58
C VAL A 7 -6.71 4.62 -2.69
N LEU A 8 -5.52 5.07 -2.32
CA LEU A 8 -4.48 5.38 -3.30
C LEU A 8 -4.13 4.09 -4.06
N SER A 9 -3.99 4.21 -5.38
CA SER A 9 -3.50 3.11 -6.20
C SER A 9 -2.05 2.80 -5.82
N PRO A 10 -1.56 1.57 -6.08
CA PRO A 10 -0.15 1.23 -5.86
C PRO A 10 0.81 2.21 -6.55
N THR A 11 0.48 2.67 -7.77
CA THR A 11 1.29 3.64 -8.52
C THR A 11 1.38 4.98 -7.81
N LEU A 12 0.27 5.51 -7.27
CA LEU A 12 0.30 6.77 -6.53
C LEU A 12 1.11 6.68 -5.23
N TRP A 13 1.10 5.51 -4.58
CA TRP A 13 1.99 5.26 -3.46
C TRP A 13 3.46 5.22 -3.87
N GLU A 14 3.76 4.63 -5.03
CA GLU A 14 5.11 4.58 -5.58
C GLU A 14 5.66 5.96 -5.89
N ASP A 15 4.90 6.76 -6.63
CA ASP A 15 5.28 8.13 -6.98
C ASP A 15 5.56 8.95 -5.71
N LEU A 16 4.66 8.91 -4.72
CA LEU A 16 4.82 9.65 -3.47
C LEU A 16 6.08 9.22 -2.69
N LEU A 17 6.35 7.93 -2.60
CA LEU A 17 7.51 7.42 -1.84
C LEU A 17 8.83 7.73 -2.56
N VAL A 18 8.85 7.64 -3.88
CA VAL A 18 10.00 8.01 -4.73
C VAL A 18 10.28 9.50 -4.66
N GLU A 19 9.26 10.35 -4.69
CA GLU A 19 9.39 11.81 -4.49
C GLU A 19 10.08 12.15 -3.15
N HIS A 20 9.89 11.32 -2.14
CA HIS A 20 10.54 11.45 -0.83
C HIS A 20 11.90 10.72 -0.71
N GLY A 21 12.46 10.26 -1.82
CA GLY A 21 13.79 9.63 -1.88
C GLY A 21 13.82 8.20 -1.30
N LEU A 22 12.67 7.53 -1.26
CA LEU A 22 12.57 6.12 -0.92
C LEU A 22 12.48 5.28 -2.20
N LEU A 23 13.07 4.10 -2.16
CA LEU A 23 12.88 3.07 -3.18
C LEU A 23 11.92 2.03 -2.63
N ILE A 24 10.91 1.68 -3.40
CA ILE A 24 10.00 0.60 -3.02
C ILE A 24 10.63 -0.74 -3.39
N ASP A 25 10.62 -1.66 -2.44
CA ASP A 25 11.07 -3.03 -2.63
C ASP A 25 9.88 -3.98 -2.87
N GLN A 26 8.75 -3.77 -2.18
CA GLN A 26 7.60 -4.68 -2.26
C GLN A 26 6.27 -4.03 -1.85
N PHE A 27 5.21 -4.36 -2.58
CA PHE A 27 3.82 -4.18 -2.16
C PHE A 27 3.20 -5.52 -1.76
N SER A 28 2.41 -5.54 -0.69
CA SER A 28 1.69 -6.73 -0.26
C SER A 28 0.28 -6.36 0.20
N LEU A 29 -0.72 -6.97 -0.42
CA LEU A 29 -2.11 -6.84 0.01
C LEU A 29 -2.39 -7.90 1.08
N ILE A 30 -2.79 -7.46 2.26
CA ILE A 30 -3.20 -8.30 3.37
C ILE A 30 -4.71 -8.17 3.48
N THR A 31 -5.43 -9.25 3.23
CA THR A 31 -6.90 -9.30 3.36
C THR A 31 -7.28 -9.98 4.67
N ALA A 32 -8.32 -9.48 5.32
CA ALA A 32 -8.88 -10.13 6.50
C ALA A 32 -9.32 -11.57 6.17
N PRO A 33 -9.09 -12.53 7.07
CA PRO A 33 -9.55 -13.90 6.90
C PRO A 33 -11.07 -14.02 7.08
N GLU A 34 -11.71 -13.13 7.83
CA GLU A 34 -13.16 -13.15 8.04
C GLU A 34 -13.95 -12.64 6.83
N VAL A 35 -14.83 -13.50 6.31
CA VAL A 35 -15.73 -13.20 5.18
C VAL A 35 -16.70 -12.05 5.51
N ASP A 36 -17.09 -11.92 6.79
CA ASP A 36 -18.14 -10.98 7.22
C ASP A 36 -17.61 -9.57 7.55
N ARG A 37 -16.28 -9.39 7.57
CA ARG A 37 -15.63 -8.09 7.83
C ARG A 37 -14.41 -7.91 6.92
N PRO A 38 -14.64 -7.70 5.61
CA PRO A 38 -13.56 -7.58 4.65
C PRO A 38 -12.79 -6.27 4.88
N VAL A 39 -11.70 -6.35 5.65
CA VAL A 39 -10.69 -5.29 5.76
C VAL A 39 -9.50 -5.69 4.90
N SER A 40 -9.00 -4.76 4.09
CA SER A 40 -7.79 -4.96 3.30
C SER A 40 -6.76 -3.89 3.67
N CYS A 41 -5.53 -4.32 3.91
CA CYS A 41 -4.40 -3.46 4.23
C CYS A 41 -3.30 -3.62 3.17
N THR A 42 -2.73 -2.50 2.73
CA THR A 42 -1.55 -2.53 1.85
C THR A 42 -0.30 -2.32 2.69
N LEU A 43 0.57 -3.32 2.75
CA LEU A 43 1.90 -3.22 3.33
C LEU A 43 2.90 -2.83 2.24
N ILE A 44 3.59 -1.71 2.43
CA ILE A 44 4.62 -1.22 1.52
C ILE A 44 5.97 -1.32 2.22
N ARG A 45 6.91 -2.05 1.61
CA ARG A 45 8.30 -2.11 2.07
C ARG A 45 9.11 -1.18 1.18
N ALA A 46 9.72 -0.18 1.81
CA ALA A 46 10.57 0.79 1.13
C ALA A 46 11.86 1.01 1.92
N ARG A 47 12.92 1.37 1.22
CA ARG A 47 14.24 1.64 1.78
C ARG A 47 14.80 2.94 1.25
N ARG A 48 15.68 3.57 2.03
CA ARG A 48 16.45 4.71 1.55
C ARG A 48 17.72 4.21 0.85
N PRO A 49 18.06 4.72 -0.34
CA PRO A 49 19.37 4.46 -0.94
C PRO A 49 20.50 4.91 -0.01
N PRO A 50 21.68 4.27 -0.06
CA PRO A 50 22.88 4.83 0.58
C PRO A 50 23.20 6.21 -0.03
N ALA A 51 23.73 7.11 0.81
CA ALA A 51 24.12 8.47 0.43
C ALA A 51 25.33 8.49 -0.52
#